data_AF-A0A7J3U9P2-F1
#
_entry.id   AF-A0A7J3U9P2-F1
#
_cell.length_a   1.000
_cell.length_b   1.000
_cell.length_c   1.000
_cell.angle_alpha   90.00
_cell.angle_beta   90.00
_cell.angle_gamma   90.00
#
_symmetry.space_group_name_H-M   'P 1'
#
loop_
_entity.id
_entity.type
_entity.pdbx_description
1 polymer ?
#
loop_
_entity_poly.entity_id
_entity_poly.type
_entity_poly.pdbx_seq_one_letter_code
_entity_poly.pdbx_strand_id
1 'polypeptide(L)'
;MRKNVLMAIMVFSILMIASPIAGITGYSNRAGDAITEEKQSSFPDTYDLLIISPEKFSDALQPLVEHKESHGIKTILETTESIYQSSNGRDEAE
;
A
#
# COMPACT_ATOMS: atom_id res chain seq x y z
N MET A 1 3.44 27.98 -27.03
CA MET A 1 2.37 27.72 -26.03
C MET A 1 2.43 26.30 -25.43
N ARG A 2 2.60 25.23 -26.23
CA ARG A 2 2.62 23.84 -25.72
C ARG A 2 3.72 23.51 -24.70
N LYS A 3 4.94 24.04 -24.86
CA LYS A 3 6.08 23.72 -23.99
C LYS A 3 5.99 24.41 -22.62
N ASN A 4 5.52 25.65 -22.58
CA ASN A 4 5.34 26.41 -21.33
C ASN A 4 4.18 25.89 -20.50
N VAL A 5 3.10 25.44 -21.15
CA VAL A 5 1.96 24.78 -20.48
C VAL A 5 2.37 23.42 -19.91
N LEU A 6 3.14 22.63 -20.67
CA LEU A 6 3.67 21.34 -20.21
C LEU A 6 4.65 21.52 -19.02
N MET A 7 5.50 22.55 -19.06
CA MET A 7 6.41 22.87 -17.97
C MET A 7 5.65 23.34 -16.71
N ALA A 8 4.57 24.11 -16.85
CA ALA A 8 3.75 24.55 -15.73
C ALA A 8 3.03 23.40 -15.02
N ILE A 9 2.54 22.41 -15.78
CA ILE A 9 1.89 21.21 -15.22
C ILE A 9 2.91 20.34 -14.47
N MET A 10 4.13 20.20 -15.01
CA MET A 10 5.20 19.41 -14.38
C MET A 10 5.74 20.05 -13.09
N VAL A 11 5.74 21.38 -12.99
CA VAL A 11 6.18 22.09 -11.78
C VAL A 11 5.10 22.04 -10.69
N PHE A 12 3.82 22.10 -11.07
CA PHE A 12 2.70 22.03 -10.13
C PHE A 12 2.57 20.66 -9.46
N SER A 13 2.89 19.57 -10.17
CA SER A 13 2.90 18.21 -9.61
C SER A 13 4.05 17.98 -8.62
N ILE A 14 5.21 18.63 -8.82
CA ILE A 14 6.36 18.53 -7.90
C ILE A 14 6.13 19.34 -6.61
N LEU A 15 5.38 20.45 -6.68
CA LEU A 15 5.12 21.32 -5.52
C LEU A 15 4.13 20.72 -4.50
N MET A 16 3.26 19.79 -4.92
CA MET A 16 2.21 19.21 -4.06
C MET A 16 2.68 18.08 -3.12
N ILE A 17 3.92 17.60 -3.25
CA ILE A 17 4.44 16.48 -2.45
C ILE A 17 5.26 16.98 -1.23
N ALA A 18 5.63 18.27 -1.18
CA ALA A 18 6.62 18.79 -0.24
C ALA A 18 6.06 19.74 0.83
N SER A 19 4.92 19.43 1.46
CA SER A 19 4.43 20.19 2.62
C SER A 19 3.98 19.27 3.76
N PRO A 20 4.87 18.88 4.69
CA PRO A 20 4.44 18.40 5.99
C PRO A 20 3.97 19.59 6.81
N ILE A 21 2.66 19.70 7.00
CA ILE A 21 2.06 20.61 7.98
C ILE A 21 2.59 20.20 9.36
N ALA A 22 3.38 21.09 9.97
CA ALA A 22 3.92 20.92 11.30
C ALA A 22 2.84 21.20 12.37
N GLY A 23 2.73 20.30 13.37
CA GLY A 23 2.43 20.68 14.75
C GLY A 23 1.16 20.11 15.41
N ILE A 24 1.35 19.63 16.65
CA ILE A 24 0.39 19.41 17.76
C ILE A 24 -0.37 18.07 17.66
N THR A 25 -0.22 17.05 18.52
CA THR A 25 -0.22 16.92 20.00
C THR A 25 0.38 15.53 20.31
N GLY A 26 1.39 15.32 21.16
CA GLY A 26 1.38 15.39 22.61
C GLY A 26 1.98 14.09 23.19
N TYR A 27 3.16 14.17 23.82
CA TYR A 27 3.75 13.07 24.58
C TYR A 27 2.97 12.87 25.88
N SER A 28 2.41 11.69 26.12
CA SER A 28 1.96 11.27 27.44
C SER A 28 2.31 9.81 27.68
N ASN A 29 3.27 9.58 28.58
CA ASN A 29 3.54 8.27 29.17
C ASN A 29 2.58 8.09 30.35
N ARG A 30 1.70 7.10 30.29
CA ARG A 30 0.99 6.60 31.46
C ARG A 30 1.13 5.09 31.50
N ALA A 31 2.04 4.63 32.35
CA ALA A 31 2.19 3.22 32.72
C ALA A 31 0.93 2.76 33.45
N GLY A 32 0.39 1.61 33.03
CA GLY A 32 -0.70 0.91 33.71
C GLY A 32 -1.82 0.51 32.77
N ASP A 33 -1.63 -0.59 32.03
CA ASP A 33 -2.36 -1.83 32.25
C ASP A 33 -1.69 -2.92 31.40
N ALA A 34 -1.42 -4.09 31.96
CA ALA A 34 -0.95 -5.24 31.19
C ALA A 34 -2.17 -5.90 30.54
N ILE A 35 -2.75 -5.20 29.58
CA ILE A 35 -3.59 -5.80 28.55
C ILE A 35 -2.64 -6.59 27.66
N THR A 36 -2.73 -7.92 27.73
CA THR A 36 -2.25 -8.78 26.64
C THR A 36 -3.02 -8.34 25.40
N GLU A 37 -2.39 -7.48 24.61
CA GLU A 37 -2.85 -7.18 23.27
C GLU A 37 -2.78 -8.49 22.49
N GLU A 38 -3.92 -9.16 22.38
CA GLU A 38 -4.23 -9.89 21.16
C GLU A 38 -3.91 -8.91 20.04
N LYS A 39 -2.74 -9.09 19.42
CA LYS A 39 -2.29 -8.28 18.29
C LYS A 39 -3.29 -8.55 17.18
N GLN A 40 -4.40 -7.83 17.22
CA GLN A 40 -5.34 -7.68 16.12
C GLN A 40 -4.43 -7.29 14.97
N SER A 41 -4.19 -8.24 14.07
CA SER A 41 -3.38 -8.01 12.89
C SER A 41 -4.07 -6.87 12.16
N SER A 42 -3.57 -5.65 12.34
CA SER A 42 -3.97 -4.50 11.54
C SER A 42 -3.31 -4.71 10.19
N PHE A 43 -3.84 -5.68 9.45
CA PHE A 43 -3.64 -5.68 8.02
C PHE A 43 -4.15 -4.32 7.58
N PRO A 44 -3.32 -3.53 6.88
CA PRO A 44 -3.80 -2.26 6.40
C PRO A 44 -5.02 -2.55 5.52
N ASP A 45 -6.17 -1.93 5.83
CA ASP A 45 -7.44 -2.03 5.07
C ASP A 45 -7.33 -1.39 3.67
N THR A 46 -6.14 -1.38 3.10
CA THR A 46 -5.81 -0.77 1.81
C THR A 46 -6.52 -1.52 0.70
N TYR A 47 -6.56 -2.85 0.74
CA TYR A 47 -7.14 -3.69 -0.30
C TYR A 47 -8.14 -4.69 0.27
N ASP A 48 -9.24 -4.87 -0.45
CA ASP A 48 -10.31 -5.82 -0.13
C ASP A 48 -10.03 -7.21 -0.73
N LEU A 49 -9.18 -7.27 -1.77
CA LEU A 49 -8.81 -8.49 -2.47
C LEU A 49 -7.30 -8.52 -2.79
N LEU A 50 -6.64 -9.58 -2.36
CA LEU A 50 -5.27 -9.92 -2.75
C LEU A 50 -5.29 -11.13 -3.69
N ILE A 51 -4.76 -10.97 -4.90
CA ILE A 51 -4.55 -12.05 -5.86
C ILE A 51 -3.06 -12.40 -5.85
N ILE A 52 -2.73 -13.64 -5.48
CA ILE A 52 -1.36 -14.15 -5.55
C ILE A 52 -1.26 -15.11 -6.73
N SER A 53 -0.36 -14.83 -7.67
CA SER A 53 -0.16 -15.70 -8.84
C SER A 53 1.28 -15.65 -9.35
N PRO A 54 1.77 -16.70 -10.05
CA PRO A 54 2.99 -16.59 -10.83
C PRO A 54 2.94 -15.46 -11.86
N GLU A 55 4.05 -14.76 -12.06
CA GLU A 55 4.17 -13.60 -12.96
C GLU A 55 3.64 -13.87 -14.39
N LYS A 56 3.82 -15.10 -14.88
CA LYS A 56 3.33 -15.53 -16.20
C LYS A 56 1.81 -15.41 -16.40
N PHE A 57 1.04 -15.25 -15.32
CA PHE A 57 -0.42 -15.10 -15.38
C PHE A 57 -0.89 -13.66 -15.15
N SER A 58 0.01 -12.72 -14.81
CA SER A 58 -0.35 -11.34 -14.50
C SER A 58 -1.18 -10.69 -15.62
N ASP A 59 -0.73 -10.83 -16.88
CA ASP A 59 -1.42 -10.26 -18.04
C ASP A 59 -2.83 -10.84 -18.23
N ALA A 60 -2.99 -12.14 -18.00
CA ALA A 60 -4.27 -12.82 -18.14
C ALA A 60 -5.25 -12.51 -16.99
N LEU A 61 -4.72 -12.10 -15.83
CA LEU A 61 -5.50 -11.74 -14.64
C LEU A 61 -5.85 -10.25 -14.60
N GLN A 62 -5.21 -9.41 -15.40
CA GLN A 62 -5.50 -7.98 -15.47
C GLN A 62 -7.00 -7.67 -15.70
N PRO A 63 -7.74 -8.36 -16.60
CA PRO A 63 -9.17 -8.12 -16.77
C PRO A 63 -10.00 -8.40 -15.50
N LEU A 64 -9.57 -9.34 -14.66
CA LEU A 64 -10.24 -9.63 -13.39
C LEU A 64 -9.99 -8.51 -12.37
N VAL A 65 -8.74 -8.01 -12.29
CA VAL A 65 -8.40 -6.87 -11.44
C VAL A 65 -9.26 -5.66 -11.81
N GLU A 66 -9.32 -5.32 -13.11
CA GLU A 66 -10.13 -4.21 -13.62
C GLU A 66 -11.63 -4.40 -13.35
N HIS A 67 -12.13 -5.64 -13.50
CA HIS A 67 -13.51 -5.95 -13.17
C HIS A 67 -13.80 -5.74 -11.67
N LYS A 68 -12.89 -6.13 -10.77
CA LYS A 68 -13.10 -5.97 -9.32
C LYS A 68 -13.00 -4.51 -8.89
N GLU A 69 -12.00 -3.79 -9.38
CA GLU A 69 -11.84 -2.35 -9.15
C GLU A 69 -13.07 -1.55 -9.63
N SER A 70 -13.58 -1.86 -10.84
CA SER A 70 -14.78 -1.20 -11.37
C SER A 70 -16.05 -1.48 -10.57
N HIS A 71 -16.06 -2.51 -9.72
CA HIS A 71 -17.15 -2.85 -8.80
C HIS A 71 -16.86 -2.39 -7.35
N GLY A 72 -15.85 -1.54 -7.15
CA GLY A 72 -15.52 -0.96 -5.85
C GLY A 72 -14.79 -1.91 -4.89
N ILE A 73 -14.17 -2.96 -5.41
CA ILE A 73 -13.36 -3.91 -4.64
C ILE A 73 -11.89 -3.57 -4.90
N LYS A 74 -11.21 -2.96 -3.92
CA LYS A 74 -9.80 -2.59 -4.01
C LYS A 74 -8.97 -3.87 -4.11
N THR A 75 -8.34 -4.10 -5.24
CA THR A 75 -7.72 -5.35 -5.65
C THR A 75 -6.25 -5.11 -5.96
N ILE A 76 -5.39 -5.90 -5.35
CA ILE A 76 -3.96 -5.93 -5.67
C ILE A 76 -3.58 -7.32 -6.22
N LEU A 77 -2.75 -7.32 -7.25
CA LEU A 77 -2.12 -8.53 -7.79
C LEU A 77 -0.65 -8.53 -7.37
N GLU A 78 -0.27 -9.52 -6.57
CA GLU A 78 1.12 -9.78 -6.17
C GLU A 78 1.64 -11.05 -6.82
N THR A 79 2.90 -11.02 -7.22
CA THR A 79 3.53 -12.18 -7.86
C THR A 79 4.26 -13.05 -6.87
N THR A 80 4.27 -14.37 -7.10
CA THR A 80 5.06 -15.28 -6.27
C THR A 80 6.55 -14.95 -6.32
N GLU A 81 7.04 -14.52 -7.48
CA GLU A 81 8.40 -14.09 -7.74
C GLU A 81 8.78 -12.88 -6.89
N SER A 82 7.91 -11.86 -6.83
CA SER A 82 8.05 -10.69 -5.93
C SER A 82 8.10 -11.10 -4.46
N ILE A 83 7.22 -12.01 -4.04
CA ILE A 83 7.13 -12.48 -2.65
C ILE A 83 8.40 -13.23 -2.23
N TYR A 84 8.90 -14.13 -3.06
CA TYR A 84 10.13 -14.86 -2.75
C TYR A 84 11.38 -13.99 -2.80
N GLN A 85 11.41 -12.91 -3.60
CA GLN A 85 12.50 -11.95 -3.61
C GLN A 85 12.50 -11.03 -2.38
N SER A 86 11.32 -10.70 -1.85
CA SER A 86 11.15 -9.75 -0.75
C SER A 86 11.16 -10.38 0.64
N SER A 87 10.98 -11.71 0.74
CA SER A 87 10.92 -12.42 2.02
C SER A 87 12.03 -13.46 2.16
N ASN A 88 12.64 -13.51 3.35
CA ASN A 88 13.74 -14.44 3.64
C ASN A 88 13.26 -15.90 3.86
N GLY A 89 11.97 -16.15 3.63
CA GLY A 89 11.39 -17.49 3.55
C GLY A 89 11.63 -18.35 4.80
N ARG A 90 11.12 -17.92 5.96
CA ARG A 90 10.89 -18.78 7.14
C ARG A 90 10.15 -17.97 8.19
N ASP A 91 9.19 -18.60 8.86
CA ASP A 91 8.71 -18.08 10.14
C ASP A 91 9.76 -18.40 11.22
N GLU A 92 9.87 -17.53 12.22
CA GLU A 92 10.65 -17.80 13.42
C GLU A 92 10.03 -19.00 14.18
N ALA A 93 10.85 -19.69 14.97
CA ALA A 93 10.32 -20.76 15.82
C ALA A 93 9.36 -20.16 16.88
N GLU A 94 8.18 -20.78 17.06
CA GLU A 94 7.19 -20.45 18.11
C GLU A 94 7.59 -20.98 19.49
#